data_AF-A0A6P3DY09-F1
#
_entry.id   AF-A0A6P3DY09-F1
#
_cell.length_a   1.000
_cell.length_b   1.000
_cell.length_c   1.000
_cell.angle_alpha   90.00
_cell.angle_beta   90.00
_cell.angle_gamma   90.00
#
_symmetry.space_group_name_H-M   'P 1'
#
loop_
_entity.id
_entity.type
_entity.pdbx_description
1 polymer ?
#
loop_
_entity_poly.entity_id
_entity_poly.type
_entity_poly.pdbx_seq_one_letter_code
_entity_poly.pdbx_strand_id
1 'polypeptide(L)'
;MLQRAMELNPKEPTLMYMLGTWCYQVADLTWYQRKIASVIFGEPPSSSFEEALKYFETAEEIDPNFYSQNLLMLGKTYLKLNQKELATKYLKMALEYPAKNEDDRDAKQEAHKLLKKF
;
A
#
# COMPACT_ATOMS: atom_id res chain seq x y z
N MET A 1 11.79 6.03 -14.10
CA MET A 1 10.43 6.18 -14.65
C MET A 1 9.51 6.92 -13.67
N LEU A 2 9.44 6.53 -12.39
CA LEU A 2 8.58 7.20 -11.39
C LEU A 2 9.01 8.65 -11.06
N GLN A 3 10.31 8.93 -10.94
CA GLN A 3 10.81 10.31 -10.72
C GLN A 3 10.39 11.28 -11.84
N ARG A 4 10.35 10.83 -13.09
CA ARG A 4 9.91 11.63 -14.25
C ARG A 4 8.40 11.91 -14.20
N ALA A 5 7.60 11.01 -13.63
CA ALA A 5 6.16 11.22 -13.45
C ALA A 5 5.87 12.24 -12.34
N MET A 6 6.68 12.28 -11.28
CA MET A 6 6.58 13.29 -10.22
C MET A 6 6.84 14.72 -10.72
N GLU A 7 7.67 14.89 -11.76
CA GLU A 7 7.93 16.20 -12.39
C GLU A 7 6.73 16.72 -13.20
N LEU A 8 5.84 15.84 -13.67
CA LEU A 8 4.75 16.19 -14.58
C LEU A 8 3.43 16.47 -13.86
N ASN A 9 3.13 15.78 -12.75
CA ASN A 9 1.98 16.09 -11.90
C ASN A 9 2.16 15.50 -10.48
N PRO A 10 2.74 16.23 -9.52
CA PRO A 10 3.06 15.71 -8.18
C PRO A 10 1.83 15.45 -7.29
N LYS A 11 0.60 15.67 -7.79
CA LYS A 11 -0.66 15.54 -7.04
C LYS A 11 -1.60 14.50 -7.62
N GLU A 12 -1.07 13.49 -8.30
CA GLU A 12 -1.90 12.40 -8.81
C GLU A 12 -1.96 11.27 -7.76
N PRO A 13 -3.15 10.95 -7.20
CA PRO A 13 -3.27 10.02 -6.09
C PRO A 13 -2.90 8.58 -6.50
N THR A 14 -3.07 8.20 -7.77
CA THR A 14 -2.64 6.89 -8.28
C THR A 14 -1.12 6.75 -8.27
N LEU A 15 -0.36 7.81 -8.58
CA LEU A 15 1.10 7.81 -8.50
C LEU A 15 1.59 7.60 -7.08
N MET A 16 0.93 8.24 -6.11
CA MET A 16 1.23 8.05 -4.69
C MET A 16 0.92 6.61 -4.26
N TYR A 17 -0.22 6.06 -4.68
CA TYR A 17 -0.54 4.65 -4.46
C TYR A 17 0.51 3.70 -5.08
N MET A 18 0.97 3.97 -6.31
CA MET A 18 2.00 3.16 -6.97
C MET A 18 3.34 3.21 -6.23
N LEU A 19 3.75 4.39 -5.77
CA LEU A 19 4.96 4.58 -4.96
C LEU A 19 4.85 3.84 -3.62
N GLY A 20 3.73 3.99 -2.91
CA GLY A 20 3.47 3.27 -1.67
C GLY A 20 3.50 1.76 -1.86
N THR A 21 2.94 1.26 -2.96
CA THR A 21 2.95 -0.17 -3.29
C THR A 21 4.36 -0.68 -3.53
N TRP A 22 5.19 0.09 -4.25
CA TRP A 22 6.60 -0.25 -4.45
C TRP A 22 7.34 -0.32 -3.11
N CYS A 23 7.21 0.71 -2.25
CA CYS A 23 7.81 0.74 -0.92
C CYS A 23 7.36 -0.46 -0.07
N TYR A 24 6.06 -0.75 -0.04
CA TYR A 24 5.51 -1.88 0.71
C TYR A 24 6.09 -3.21 0.24
N GLN A 25 6.13 -3.44 -1.08
CA GLN A 25 6.66 -4.69 -1.64
C GLN A 25 8.15 -4.85 -1.31
N VAL A 26 8.94 -3.78 -1.44
CA VAL A 26 10.37 -3.79 -1.11
C VAL A 26 10.60 -4.06 0.38
N ALA A 27 9.80 -3.43 1.26
CA ALA A 27 9.87 -3.66 2.70
C ALA A 27 9.49 -5.11 3.06
N ASP A 28 8.46 -5.66 2.42
CA ASP A 28 7.92 -7.01 2.68
C ASP A 28 8.74 -8.15 2.04
N LEU A 29 9.74 -7.84 1.21
CA LEU A 29 10.70 -8.85 0.75
C LEU A 29 11.33 -9.55 1.95
N THR A 30 11.34 -10.88 1.94
CA THR A 30 11.95 -11.64 3.02
C THR A 30 13.47 -11.41 3.00
N TRP A 31 14.12 -11.42 4.18
CA TRP A 31 15.58 -11.26 4.32
C TRP A 31 16.38 -12.17 3.35
N TYR A 32 15.89 -13.38 3.07
CA TYR A 32 16.53 -14.32 2.16
C TYR A 32 16.34 -13.96 0.68
N GLN A 33 15.16 -13.44 0.28
CA GLN A 33 14.93 -12.91 -1.07
C GLN A 33 15.86 -11.73 -1.35
N ARG A 34 16.03 -10.84 -0.37
CA ARG A 34 17.01 -9.73 -0.45
C ARG A 34 18.44 -10.24 -0.62
N LYS A 35 18.83 -11.30 0.11
CA LYS A 35 20.17 -11.89 0.02
C LYS A 35 20.45 -12.56 -1.33
N ILE A 36 19.47 -13.22 -1.95
CA ILE A 36 19.64 -13.78 -3.29
C ILE A 36 19.76 -12.66 -4.33
N ALA A 37 18.87 -11.66 -4.26
CA ALA A 37 18.91 -10.52 -5.15
C ALA A 37 20.26 -9.76 -5.04
N SER A 38 20.81 -9.63 -3.82
CA SER A 38 22.07 -8.92 -3.60
C SER A 38 23.28 -9.59 -4.24
N VAL A 39 23.30 -10.92 -4.28
CA VAL A 39 24.38 -11.71 -4.87
C VAL A 39 24.38 -11.62 -6.41
N ILE A 40 23.20 -11.44 -7.02
CA ILE A 40 23.04 -11.44 -8.49
C ILE A 40 23.06 -10.02 -9.07
N PHE A 41 22.41 -9.06 -8.40
CA PHE A 41 22.12 -7.73 -8.95
C PHE A 41 22.79 -6.55 -8.22
N GLY A 42 23.61 -6.81 -7.19
CA GLY A 42 24.16 -5.76 -6.32
C GLY A 42 23.17 -5.33 -5.23
N GLU A 43 23.44 -4.25 -4.50
CA GLU A 43 22.62 -3.88 -3.32
C GLU A 43 21.13 -3.74 -3.69
N PRO A 44 20.24 -4.58 -3.14
CA PRO A 44 18.83 -4.56 -3.50
C PRO A 44 18.22 -3.24 -3.01
N PRO A 45 17.25 -2.66 -3.74
CA PRO A 45 16.55 -1.49 -3.25
C PRO A 45 15.98 -1.78 -1.87
N SER A 46 16.13 -0.82 -0.96
CA SER A 46 15.58 -0.88 0.39
C SER A 46 14.48 0.17 0.54
N SER A 47 13.48 -0.16 1.35
CA SER A 47 12.40 0.73 1.73
C SER A 47 11.74 0.19 3.00
N SER A 48 10.86 0.97 3.63
CA SER A 48 10.18 0.61 4.87
C SER A 48 8.66 0.71 4.78
N PHE A 49 7.96 0.11 5.75
CA PHE A 49 6.51 0.23 5.84
C PHE A 49 6.07 1.66 6.19
N GLU A 50 6.90 2.44 6.89
CA GLU A 50 6.67 3.85 7.18
C GLU A 50 6.72 4.71 5.91
N GLU A 51 7.66 4.44 4.99
CA GLU A 51 7.70 5.11 3.69
C GLU A 51 6.47 4.78 2.86
N ALA A 52 6.08 3.49 2.83
CA ALA A 52 4.85 3.06 2.17
C ALA A 52 3.62 3.77 2.73
N LEU A 53 3.53 3.85 4.06
CA LEU A 53 2.42 4.52 4.76
C LEU A 53 2.29 5.98 4.33
N LYS A 54 3.40 6.73 4.32
CA LYS A 54 3.40 8.14 3.93
C LYS A 54 2.81 8.35 2.53
N TYR A 55 3.16 7.50 1.58
CA TYR A 55 2.64 7.59 0.23
C TYR A 55 1.14 7.27 0.16
N PHE A 56 0.68 6.22 0.84
CA PHE A 56 -0.74 5.87 0.86
C PHE A 56 -1.61 6.92 1.58
N GLU A 57 -1.11 7.49 2.68
CA GLU A 57 -1.77 8.61 3.37
C GLU A 57 -1.84 9.83 2.48
N THR A 58 -0.74 10.16 1.78
CA THR A 58 -0.71 11.28 0.82
C THR A 58 -1.73 11.06 -0.31
N ALA A 59 -1.87 9.83 -0.82
CA ALA A 59 -2.87 9.51 -1.84
C ALA A 59 -4.30 9.76 -1.34
N GLU A 60 -4.58 9.35 -0.09
CA GLU A 60 -5.87 9.54 0.57
C GLU A 60 -6.16 11.00 0.94
N GLU A 61 -5.12 11.80 1.24
CA GLU A 61 -5.24 13.23 1.49
C GLU A 61 -5.51 14.03 0.20
N ILE A 62 -4.92 13.60 -0.92
CA ILE A 62 -5.11 14.24 -2.23
C ILE A 62 -6.55 14.04 -2.73
N ASP A 63 -7.05 12.80 -2.66
CA ASP A 63 -8.41 12.46 -3.08
C ASP A 63 -8.98 11.40 -2.12
N PRO A 64 -9.75 11.82 -1.10
CA PRO A 64 -10.29 10.90 -0.11
C PRO A 64 -11.20 9.85 -0.74
N ASN A 65 -11.01 8.59 -0.36
CA ASN A 65 -11.80 7.44 -0.80
C ASN A 65 -11.76 7.25 -2.34
N PHE A 66 -10.68 7.68 -3.01
CA PHE A 66 -10.55 7.58 -4.47
C PHE A 66 -10.39 6.15 -4.98
N TYR A 67 -9.71 5.29 -4.21
CA TYR A 67 -9.38 3.93 -4.64
C TYR A 67 -9.43 2.92 -3.49
N SER A 68 -10.25 1.90 -3.66
CA SER A 68 -10.45 0.82 -2.69
C SER A 68 -9.17 0.09 -2.32
N GLN A 69 -8.25 -0.08 -3.28
CA GLN A 69 -6.95 -0.70 -3.04
C GLN A 69 -6.03 0.18 -2.18
N ASN A 70 -6.13 1.52 -2.27
CA ASN A 70 -5.37 2.40 -1.37
C ASN A 70 -5.80 2.17 0.09
N LEU A 71 -7.11 2.08 0.34
CA LEU A 71 -7.65 1.80 1.67
C LEU A 71 -7.22 0.42 2.20
N LEU A 72 -7.25 -0.60 1.36
CA LEU A 72 -6.74 -1.93 1.72
C LEU A 72 -5.27 -1.85 2.10
N MET A 73 -4.46 -1.14 1.30
CA MET A 73 -3.02 -1.02 1.54
C MET A 73 -2.70 -0.20 2.79
N LEU A 74 -3.46 0.86 3.10
CA LEU A 74 -3.38 1.56 4.39
C LEU A 74 -3.62 0.57 5.53
N GLY A 75 -4.72 -0.20 5.47
CA GLY A 75 -5.04 -1.23 6.46
C GLY A 75 -3.91 -2.24 6.67
N LYS A 76 -3.36 -2.78 5.57
CA LYS A 76 -2.23 -3.73 5.60
C LYS A 76 -0.94 -3.11 6.13
N THR A 77 -0.68 -1.84 5.85
CA THR A 77 0.53 -1.15 6.27
C THR A 77 0.49 -0.82 7.75
N TYR A 78 -0.63 -0.31 8.27
CA TYR A 78 -0.81 -0.13 9.71
C TYR A 78 -0.70 -1.44 10.48
N LEU A 79 -1.12 -2.58 9.89
CA LEU A 79 -0.90 -3.89 10.50
C LEU A 79 0.57 -4.23 10.66
N LYS A 80 1.37 -4.03 9.62
CA LYS A 80 2.82 -4.26 9.65
C LYS A 80 3.52 -3.37 10.69
N LEU A 81 2.95 -2.18 10.93
CA LEU A 81 3.41 -1.21 11.93
C LEU A 81 2.77 -1.41 13.32
N ASN A 82 2.04 -2.50 13.55
CA ASN A 82 1.34 -2.82 14.81
C ASN A 82 0.29 -1.78 15.26
N GLN A 83 -0.19 -0.91 14.37
CA GLN A 83 -1.23 0.09 14.66
C GLN A 83 -2.63 -0.46 14.38
N LYS A 84 -3.08 -1.40 15.22
CA LYS A 84 -4.30 -2.21 14.99
C LYS A 84 -5.60 -1.40 14.85
N GLU A 85 -5.73 -0.30 15.60
CA GLU A 85 -6.92 0.55 15.56
C GLU A 85 -7.08 1.22 14.19
N LEU A 86 -6.01 1.84 13.69
CA LEU A 86 -5.98 2.45 12.36
C LEU A 86 -6.09 1.40 11.26
N ALA A 87 -5.44 0.25 11.42
CA ALA A 87 -5.63 -0.87 10.50
C ALA A 87 -7.10 -1.26 10.38
N THR A 88 -7.79 -1.42 11.51
CA THR A 88 -9.22 -1.79 11.54
C THR A 88 -10.08 -0.71 10.88
N LYS A 89 -9.79 0.57 11.12
CA LYS A 89 -10.49 1.70 10.48
C LYS A 89 -10.43 1.58 8.96
N TYR A 90 -9.24 1.51 8.38
CA TYR A 90 -9.08 1.49 6.92
C TYR A 90 -9.54 0.20 6.27
N LEU A 91 -9.39 -0.96 6.93
CA LEU A 91 -9.94 -2.22 6.44
C LEU A 91 -11.47 -2.21 6.41
N LYS A 92 -12.14 -1.56 7.38
CA LYS A 92 -13.59 -1.38 7.33
C LYS A 92 -14.01 -0.47 6.18
N MET A 93 -13.29 0.63 5.96
CA MET A 93 -13.54 1.51 4.81
C MET A 93 -13.41 0.75 3.48
N ALA A 94 -12.36 -0.07 3.32
CA ALA A 94 -12.17 -0.92 2.14
C ALA A 94 -13.31 -1.94 1.98
N LEU A 95 -13.79 -2.54 3.07
CA LEU A 95 -14.91 -3.49 3.07
C LEU A 95 -16.24 -2.83 2.64
N GLU A 96 -16.47 -1.59 3.08
CA GLU A 96 -17.69 -0.83 2.83
C GLU A 96 -17.70 -0.11 1.47
N TYR A 97 -16.55 0.03 0.82
CA TYR A 97 -16.37 0.71 -0.47
C TYR A 97 -17.35 0.23 -1.56
N PRO A 98 -17.99 1.05 -2.40
CA PRO A 98 -18.89 0.51 -3.44
C PRO A 98 -18.15 -0.35 -4.47
N ALA A 99 -18.50 -1.64 -4.61
CA ALA A 99 -17.79 -2.55 -5.52
C ALA A 99 -18.26 -2.42 -6.97
N LYS A 100 -17.53 -1.64 -7.78
CA LYS A 100 -17.89 -1.33 -9.18
C LYS A 100 -17.06 -2.13 -10.18
N ASN A 101 -15.81 -2.45 -9.83
CA ASN A 101 -14.89 -3.20 -10.68
C ASN A 101 -14.27 -4.40 -9.94
N GLU A 102 -13.31 -5.07 -10.58
CA GLU A 102 -12.61 -6.23 -10.01
C GLU A 102 -11.74 -5.83 -8.82
N ASP A 103 -10.95 -4.76 -8.95
CA ASP A 103 -10.10 -4.24 -7.87
C ASP A 103 -10.90 -3.97 -6.58
N ASP A 104 -12.11 -3.40 -6.68
CA ASP A 104 -12.96 -3.15 -5.52
C ASP A 104 -13.43 -4.45 -4.85
N ARG A 105 -13.74 -5.48 -5.65
CA ARG A 105 -14.16 -6.79 -5.12
C ARG A 105 -12.99 -7.46 -4.42
N ASP A 106 -11.80 -7.40 -5.00
CA ASP A 106 -10.59 -7.97 -4.41
C ASP A 106 -10.22 -7.25 -3.12
N ALA A 107 -10.26 -5.92 -3.13
CA ALA A 107 -10.01 -5.09 -1.94
C ALA A 107 -10.93 -5.48 -0.79
N LYS A 108 -12.24 -5.60 -1.07
CA LYS A 108 -13.23 -6.05 -0.09
C LYS A 108 -12.98 -7.45 0.45
N GLN A 109 -12.74 -8.40 -0.45
CA GLN A 109 -12.56 -9.79 -0.07
C GLN A 109 -11.34 -9.94 0.85
N GLU A 110 -10.24 -9.27 0.50
CA GLU A 110 -9.02 -9.31 1.32
C GLU A 110 -9.21 -8.57 2.64
N ALA A 111 -9.85 -7.39 2.64
CA ALA A 111 -10.17 -6.66 3.86
C ALA A 111 -11.05 -7.51 4.81
N HIS A 112 -12.05 -8.20 4.27
CA HIS A 112 -12.91 -9.11 5.04
C HIS A 112 -12.12 -10.27 5.65
N LYS A 113 -11.21 -10.88 4.88
CA LYS A 113 -10.34 -11.97 5.38
C LYS A 113 -9.43 -11.50 6.49
N LEU A 114 -8.82 -10.31 6.35
CA LEU A 114 -7.94 -9.73 7.37
C LEU A 114 -8.73 -9.38 8.63
N LEU A 115 -9.92 -8.79 8.49
CA LEU A 115 -10.77 -8.43 9.62
C LEU A 115 -11.21 -9.64 10.47
N LYS A 116 -11.37 -10.82 9.85
CA LYS A 116 -11.68 -12.08 10.54
C LYS A 116 -10.51 -12.70 11.30
N LYS A 117 -9.28 -12.27 11.02
CA LYS A 117 -8.07 -12.78 11.68
C LYS A 117 -7.71 -12.00 12.95
N PHE A 118 -8.45 -10.92 13.26
CA PHE A 118 -8.34 -10.19 14.52
C PHE A 118 -9.11 -10.86 15.65
#